data_AF-A0A9N9XG94-F1
#
_entry.id   AF-A0A9N9XG94-F1
#
_cell.length_a   1.000
_cell.length_b   1.000
_cell.length_c   1.000
_cell.angle_alpha   90.00
_cell.angle_beta   90.00
_cell.angle_gamma   90.00
#
_symmetry.space_group_name_H-M   'P 1'
#
loop_
_entity.id
_entity.type
_entity.pdbx_description
1 polymer ?
#
loop_
_entity_poly.entity_id
_entity_poly.type
_entity_poly.pdbx_seq_one_letter_code
_entity_poly.pdbx_strand_id
1 'polypeptide(L)' 'MFHSLDKQARSETFDINLDSIHQNAITCVCIYTEKNEKASKISTSEADGQLVIWDLNFLERSIQNLIIE' A
#
# COMPACT_ATOMS: atom_id res chain seq x y z
N MET A 1 37.46 16.55 6.32
CA MET A 1 36.56 16.21 7.45
C MET A 1 35.08 16.11 7.06
N PHE A 2 34.65 16.42 5.82
CA PHE A 2 33.28 16.11 5.33
C PHE A 2 33.24 14.86 4.45
N HIS A 3 34.33 14.56 3.75
CA HIS A 3 34.43 13.39 2.87
C HIS A 3 34.25 12.04 3.59
N SER A 4 34.65 11.94 4.86
CA SER A 4 34.49 10.71 5.65
C SER A 4 33.10 10.55 6.26
N LEU A 5 32.38 11.66 6.46
CA LEU A 5 31.00 11.67 6.98
C LEU A 5 30.00 11.33 5.87
N ASP A 6 30.18 11.85 4.66
CA ASP A 6 29.42 11.41 3.47
C ASP A 6 29.56 9.91 3.20
N LYS A 7 30.75 9.34 3.48
CA LYS A 7 31.01 7.91 3.30
C LYS A 7 30.34 7.02 4.35
N GLN A 8 30.08 7.56 5.55
CA GLN A 8 29.35 6.88 6.64
C GLN A 8 27.83 7.16 6.61
N ALA A 9 27.37 8.17 5.86
CA ALA A 9 25.95 8.43 5.64
C ALA A 9 25.29 7.45 4.65
N ARG A 10 26.07 6.56 4.04
CA ARG A 10 25.59 5.19 3.76
C ARG A 10 25.49 4.44 5.10
N SER A 11 24.67 4.94 6.02
CA SER A 11 24.00 4.04 6.94
C SER A 11 23.37 3.00 6.04
N GLU A 12 23.60 1.74 6.36
CA GLU A 12 22.88 0.60 5.86
C GLU A 12 21.39 0.95 6.00
N THR A 13 20.81 1.58 4.99
CA THR A 13 19.39 1.51 4.74
C THR A 13 19.22 0.02 4.53
N PHE A 14 18.90 -0.69 5.61
CA PHE A 14 18.21 -1.94 5.46
C PHE A 14 17.07 -1.56 4.53
N ASP A 15 17.16 -1.97 3.27
CA ASP A 15 16.05 -1.91 2.35
C ASP A 15 15.05 -2.89 2.94
N ILE A 16 14.31 -2.44 3.97
CA ILE A 16 13.26 -3.19 4.64
C ILE A 16 12.12 -3.17 3.64
N ASN A 17 12.23 -4.02 2.62
CA ASN A 17 11.15 -4.27 1.71
C ASN A 17 10.05 -4.96 2.53
N LEU A 18 8.95 -4.24 2.73
CA LEU A 18 7.80 -4.79 3.42
C LEU A 18 7.10 -5.76 2.48
N ASP A 19 6.58 -6.86 3.03
CA ASP A 19 5.68 -7.78 2.30
C ASP A 19 4.26 -7.18 2.20
N SER A 20 4.20 -5.97 1.67
CA SER A 20 3.01 -5.18 1.42
C SER A 20 3.20 -4.37 0.15
N ILE A 21 2.11 -4.05 -0.56
CA ILE A 21 2.21 -3.25 -1.80
C ILE A 21 2.75 -1.85 -1.49
N HIS A 22 2.17 -1.20 -0.46
CA HIS A 22 2.68 0.07 0.06
C HIS A 22 3.94 -0.18 0.88
N GLN A 23 4.94 0.67 0.69
CA GLN A 23 6.21 0.64 1.44
C GLN A 23 6.25 1.72 2.53
N ASN A 24 5.21 2.56 2.59
CA ASN A 24 5.01 3.54 3.64
C ASN A 24 3.58 3.46 4.21
N ALA A 25 3.26 4.35 5.15
CA ALA A 25 1.96 4.41 5.78
C ALA A 25 0.86 4.82 4.77
N ILE A 26 -0.22 4.04 4.73
CA ILE A 26 -1.45 4.40 4.01
C ILE A 26 -2.08 5.60 4.70
N THR A 27 -2.26 6.69 3.96
CA THR A 27 -2.82 7.95 4.49
C THR A 27 -4.28 8.16 4.08
N CYS A 28 -4.75 7.52 3.03
CA CYS A 28 -6.13 7.64 2.57
C CYS A 28 -6.69 6.31 2.07
N VAL A 29 -7.97 6.07 2.36
CA VAL A 29 -8.78 4.99 1.80
C VAL A 29 -10.08 5.59 1.27
N CYS A 30 -10.45 5.26 0.04
CA CYS A 30 -11.66 5.79 -0.60
C CYS A 30 -12.39 4.71 -1.40
N ILE A 31 -13.71 4.87 -1.58
CA ILE A 31 -14.46 4.07 -2.54
C ILE A 31 -14.06 4.52 -3.94
N TYR A 32 -13.54 3.58 -4.75
CA TYR A 32 -13.16 3.85 -6.13
C TYR A 32 -14.33 3.60 -7.09
N THR A 33 -15.08 2.52 -6.85
CA THR A 33 -16.27 2.20 -7.64
C THR A 33 -17.33 1.59 -6.76
N GLU A 34 -18.55 2.07 -6.92
CA GLU A 34 -19.74 1.56 -6.25
C GLU A 34 -20.64 0.82 -7.26
N LYS A 35 -21.33 -0.21 -6.80
CA LYS A 35 -22.32 -0.97 -7.56
C LYS A 35 -23.46 -1.36 -6.61
N ASN A 36 -24.67 -0.89 -6.90
CA ASN A 36 -25.86 -1.16 -6.08
C ASN A 36 -25.65 -0.79 -4.60
N GLU A 37 -25.16 0.42 -4.32
CA GLU A 37 -24.91 0.91 -2.95
C GLU A 37 -23.84 0.12 -2.16
N LYS A 38 -23.09 -0.75 -2.86
CA LYS A 38 -21.96 -1.50 -2.31
C LYS A 38 -20.67 -1.11 -3.01
N ALA A 39 -19.60 -0.93 -2.25
CA ALA A 39 -18.29 -0.74 -2.85
C ALA A 39 -17.90 -2.01 -3.63
N SER A 40 -17.60 -1.87 -4.92
CA SER A 40 -17.02 -2.97 -5.72
C SER A 40 -15.49 -2.87 -5.76
N LYS A 41 -14.96 -1.65 -5.63
CA LYS A 41 -13.52 -1.38 -5.62
C LYS A 41 -13.21 -0.27 -4.62
N ILE A 42 -12.08 -0.42 -3.93
CA ILE A 42 -11.54 0.62 -3.05
C ILE A 42 -10.16 1.04 -3.53
N SER A 43 -9.75 2.26 -3.20
CA SER A 43 -8.39 2.74 -3.44
C SER A 43 -7.71 3.06 -2.13
N THR A 44 -6.42 2.74 -2.03
CA THR A 44 -5.55 3.18 -0.93
C THR A 44 -4.38 3.98 -1.48
N SER A 45 -3.96 5.02 -0.77
CA SER A 45 -2.80 5.83 -1.16
C SER A 45 -1.86 6.11 0.00
N GLU A 46 -0.58 6.31 -0.31
CA GLU A 46 0.46 6.75 0.62
C GLU A 46 0.90 8.20 0.33
N ALA A 47 1.59 8.82 1.29
CA ALA A 47 2.09 10.19 1.17
C ALA A 47 3.06 10.39 -0.01
N ASP A 48 3.77 9.33 -0.40
CA ASP A 48 4.74 9.32 -1.49
C ASP A 48 4.08 9.20 -2.88
N GLY A 49 2.75 9.15 -2.94
CA GLY A 49 1.96 9.24 -4.17
C GLY A 49 1.62 7.91 -4.83
N GLN A 50 2.00 6.77 -4.24
CA GLN A 50 1.52 5.48 -4.70
C GLN A 50 0.02 5.35 -4.41
N LEU A 51 -0.74 4.92 -5.42
CA LEU A 51 -2.16 4.63 -5.34
C LEU A 51 -2.41 3.22 -5.84
N VAL A 52 -3.14 2.44 -5.04
CA VAL A 52 -3.47 1.04 -5.34
C VAL A 52 -4.98 0.87 -5.36
N ILE A 53 -5.49 0.24 -6.42
CA ILE A 53 -6.92 -0.10 -6.56
C ILE A 53 -7.11 -1.58 -6.24
N TRP A 54 -8.04 -1.86 -5.35
CA TRP A 54 -8.39 -3.21 -4.90
C TRP A 54 -9.77 -3.58 -5.43
N ASP A 55 -9.87 -4.75 -6.09
CA ASP A 55 -11.15 -5.33 -6.48
C ASP A 55 -11.63 -6.29 -5.39
N LEU A 56 -12.74 -5.93 -4.74
CA LEU A 56 -13.26 -6.69 -3.59
C LEU A 56 -13.76 -8.08 -4.01
N ASN A 57 -14.33 -8.22 -5.23
CA ASN A 57 -14.79 -9.52 -5.73
C ASN A 57 -13.62 -10.46 -6.00
N PHE A 58 -12.50 -9.90 -6.48
CA PHE A 58 -11.28 -10.68 -6.68
C PHE A 58 -10.70 -11.10 -5.32
N LEU A 59 -10.60 -10.16 -4.37
CA LEU A 59 -10.05 -10.40 -3.05
C LEU A 59 -10.80 -11.49 -2.28
N GLU A 60 -12.13 -11.44 -2.28
CA GLU A 60 -13.00 -12.45 -1.66
C GLU A 60 -12.75 -13.86 -2.22
N ARG A 61 -12.47 -13.97 -3.53
CA ARG A 61 -12.15 -15.26 -4.18
C ARG A 61 -10.71 -15.72 -3.94
N SER A 62 -9.79 -14.80 -3.71
CA SER A 62 -8.36 -15.10 -3.52
C SER A 62 -8.01 -15.48 -2.09
N ILE A 63 -8.83 -15.11 -1.10
CA ILE A 63 -8.57 -15.36 0.32
C ILE A 63 -9.61 -16.35 0.85
N GLN A 64 -9.17 -17.53 1.26
CA GLN A 64 -10.05 -18.54 1.83
C GLN A 64 -10.73 -18.00 3.10
N ASN A 65 -12.05 -18.17 3.16
CA ASN A 65 -12.92 -17.72 4.27
C ASN A 65 -13.06 -16.20 4.43
N LEU A 66 -12.65 -15.40 3.44
CA LEU A 66 -13.01 -13.98 3.41
C LEU A 66 -14.45 -13.83 2.91
N ILE A 67 -15.26 -13.03 3.62
CA ILE A 67 -16.64 -12.69 3.26
C ILE A 67 -16.77 -11.18 3.34
N ILE A 68 -17.29 -10.55 2.29
CA ILE A 68 -17.49 -9.09 2.22
C ILE A 68 -19.00 -8.82 2.09
N GLU A 69 -19.62 -8.23 3.12
CA GLU A 69 -21.06 -7.98 3.21
C GLU A 69 -21.52 -6.66 2.59
#